data_AF-A0A957R5K7-F1
#
_entry.id   AF-A0A957R5K7-F1
#
_cell.length_a   1.000
_cell.length_b   1.000
_cell.length_c   1.000
_cell.angle_alpha   90.00
_cell.angle_beta   90.00
_cell.angle_gamma   90.00
#
_symmetry.space_group_name_H-M   'P 1'
#
loop_
_entity.id
_entity.type
_entity.pdbx_description
1 polymer ?
#
loop_
_entity_poly.entity_id
_entity_poly.type
_entity_poly.pdbx_seq_one_letter_code
_entity_poly.pdbx_strand_id
1 'polypeptide(L)'
;MNDFYEVVVPAVTVSFIFLVIFGFFAFMRYLRYKETIALAERGLLRPSRRQRNSGRNMFKWGVLILSVGIGLFCTLTPLAAMTGEPEAAAIGIILGALPASFGVGLILVDRYTRKEEGDDADMQITLEDDPIPPHKVQD
;
A
#
# COMPACT_ATOMS: atom_id res chain seq x y z
N MET A 1 -41.84 3.35 13.65
CA MET A 1 -41.57 2.89 12.26
C MET A 1 -40.58 3.80 11.52
N ASN A 2 -40.33 5.03 11.98
CA ASN A 2 -39.38 5.95 11.34
C ASN A 2 -37.91 5.71 11.79
N ASP A 3 -37.72 5.23 13.02
CA ASP A 3 -36.39 5.01 13.62
C ASP A 3 -35.55 3.96 12.86
N PHE A 4 -36.20 2.99 12.21
CA PHE A 4 -35.51 1.98 11.40
C PHE A 4 -34.91 2.58 10.12
N TYR A 5 -35.61 3.52 9.49
CA TYR A 5 -35.13 4.19 8.28
C TYR A 5 -33.98 5.15 8.59
N GLU A 6 -33.99 5.81 9.75
CA GLU A 6 -32.90 6.70 10.18
C GLU A 6 -31.57 5.98 10.34
N VAL A 7 -31.57 4.69 10.71
CA VAL A 7 -30.34 3.89 10.85
C VAL A 7 -29.95 3.21 9.53
N VAL A 8 -30.93 2.69 8.78
CA VAL A 8 -30.66 1.93 7.55
C VAL A 8 -30.18 2.83 6.41
N VAL A 9 -30.75 4.03 6.25
CA VAL A 9 -30.37 4.96 5.17
C VAL A 9 -28.88 5.35 5.23
N PRO A 10 -28.31 5.82 6.36
CA PRO A 10 -26.89 6.14 6.42
C PRO A 10 -26.02 4.89 6.30
N ALA A 11 -26.43 3.75 6.86
CA ALA A 11 -25.66 2.50 6.75
C ALA A 11 -25.54 2.03 5.29
N VAL A 12 -26.65 2.05 4.54
CA VAL A 12 -26.66 1.69 3.11
C VAL A 12 -25.86 2.69 2.29
N THR A 13 -25.97 3.98 2.60
CA THR A 13 -25.24 5.04 1.90
C THR A 13 -23.73 4.87 2.07
N VAL A 14 -23.26 4.62 3.29
CA VAL A 14 -21.84 4.37 3.57
C VAL A 14 -21.38 3.10 2.84
N SER A 15 -22.13 2.00 2.93
CA SER A 15 -21.79 0.75 2.23
C SER A 15 -21.69 0.93 0.71
N PHE A 16 -22.62 1.69 0.12
CA PHE A 16 -22.63 1.96 -1.31
C PHE A 16 -21.40 2.77 -1.75
N ILE A 17 -21.01 3.79 -0.99
CA ILE A 17 -19.80 4.58 -1.26
C ILE A 17 -18.55 3.69 -1.24
N PHE A 18 -18.41 2.80 -0.24
CA PHE A 18 -17.30 1.86 -0.18
C PHE A 18 -17.29 0.91 -1.37
N LEU A 19 -18.44 0.38 -1.79
CA LEU A 19 -18.56 -0.52 -2.93
C LEU A 19 -18.14 0.17 -4.23
N VAL A 20 -18.52 1.43 -4.44
CA VAL A 20 -18.11 2.20 -5.63
C VAL A 20 -16.61 2.46 -5.63
N ILE A 21 -16.02 2.90 -4.52
CA ILE A 21 -14.59 3.19 -4.43
C ILE A 21 -13.77 1.92 -4.63
N PHE A 22 -14.11 0.85 -3.90
CA PHE A 22 -13.38 -0.40 -3.95
C PHE A 22 -13.58 -1.11 -5.30
N GLY A 23 -14.80 -1.10 -5.82
CA GLY A 23 -15.12 -1.62 -7.15
C GLY A 23 -14.34 -0.89 -8.25
N PHE A 24 -14.27 0.44 -8.19
CA PHE A 24 -13.51 1.23 -9.16
C PHE A 24 -11.99 0.95 -9.07
N PHE A 25 -11.45 0.84 -7.86
CA PHE A 25 -10.04 0.51 -7.67
C PHE A 25 -9.70 -0.91 -8.14
N ALA A 26 -10.56 -1.89 -7.81
CA ALA A 26 -10.42 -3.27 -8.28
C ALA A 26 -10.53 -3.35 -9.81
N PHE A 27 -11.44 -2.59 -10.41
CA PHE A 27 -11.60 -2.50 -11.86
C PHE A 27 -10.35 -1.91 -12.53
N MET A 28 -9.79 -0.82 -11.99
CA MET A 28 -8.52 -0.25 -12.46
C MET A 28 -7.34 -1.24 -12.34
N ARG A 29 -7.29 -2.02 -11.25
CA ARG A 29 -6.29 -3.08 -11.05
C ARG A 29 -6.46 -4.18 -12.11
N TYR A 30 -7.70 -4.57 -12.38
CA TYR A 30 -8.05 -5.60 -13.36
C TYR A 30 -7.64 -5.21 -14.78
N LEU A 31 -7.93 -3.97 -15.20
CA LEU A 31 -7.54 -3.48 -16.52
C LEU A 31 -6.01 -3.48 -16.71
N ARG A 32 -5.25 -3.03 -15.70
CA ARG A 32 -3.78 -3.05 -15.77
C ARG A 32 -3.20 -4.45 -15.89
N TYR A 33 -3.83 -5.46 -15.27
CA TYR A 33 -3.40 -6.85 -15.36
C TYR A 33 -3.67 -7.42 -16.77
N LYS A 34 -4.87 -7.19 -17.31
CA LYS A 34 -5.24 -7.58 -18.68
C LYS A 34 -4.36 -6.94 -19.74
N GLU A 35 -4.08 -5.64 -19.62
CA GLU A 35 -3.16 -4.94 -20.54
C GLU A 35 -1.75 -5.52 -20.51
N THR A 36 -1.26 -5.89 -19.32
CA THR A 36 0.09 -6.44 -19.17
C THR A 36 0.19 -7.84 -19.80
N ILE A 37 -0.84 -8.67 -19.65
CA ILE A 37 -0.91 -9.99 -20.30
C ILE A 37 -1.00 -9.85 -21.82
N ALA A 38 -1.85 -8.95 -22.32
CA ALA A 38 -1.98 -8.73 -23.76
C ALA A 38 -0.66 -8.25 -24.40
N LEU A 39 0.11 -7.41 -23.70
CA LEU A 39 1.45 -6.99 -24.13
C LEU A 39 2.48 -8.11 -24.07
N ALA A 40 2.34 -9.03 -23.10
CA ALA A 40 3.18 -10.22 -22.97
C ALA A 40 2.94 -11.22 -24.11
N GLU A 41 1.69 -11.46 -24.46
CA GLU A 41 1.28 -12.35 -25.55
C GLU A 41 1.70 -11.83 -26.93
N ARG A 42 1.87 -10.50 -27.10
CA ARG A 42 2.35 -9.90 -28.35
C ARG A 42 3.86 -9.79 -28.46
N GLY A 43 4.63 -10.35 -27.52
CA GLY A 43 6.10 -10.35 -27.57
C GLY A 43 6.75 -8.95 -27.48
N LEU A 44 5.97 -7.91 -27.16
CA LEU A 44 6.43 -6.52 -27.03
C LEU A 44 6.85 -6.18 -25.58
N LEU A 45 7.24 -7.19 -24.80
CA LEU A 45 7.81 -6.99 -23.48
C LEU A 45 9.26 -6.50 -23.60
N ARG A 46 9.44 -5.19 -23.75
CA ARG A 46 10.66 -4.55 -23.28
C ARG A 46 10.68 -4.76 -21.75
N PRO A 47 11.79 -5.23 -21.15
CA PRO A 47 11.86 -5.52 -19.72
C PRO A 47 11.31 -4.31 -18.98
N SER A 48 10.24 -4.54 -18.25
CA SER A 48 9.44 -3.46 -17.72
C SER A 48 10.33 -2.66 -16.77
N ARG A 49 10.69 -1.43 -17.17
CA ARG A 49 11.06 -0.36 -16.21
C ARG A 49 9.89 -0.01 -15.28
N ARG A 50 8.84 -0.82 -15.22
CA ARG A 50 7.59 -0.61 -14.47
C ARG A 50 7.72 -1.06 -13.01
N GLN A 51 8.75 -1.83 -12.65
CA GLN A 51 8.92 -2.29 -11.27
C GLN A 51 9.57 -1.24 -10.35
N ARG A 52 10.47 -0.39 -10.88
CA ARG A 52 11.17 0.65 -10.08
C ARG A 52 10.27 1.77 -9.52
N ASN A 53 9.05 1.91 -10.04
CA ASN A 53 8.08 2.89 -9.55
C ASN A 53 7.01 2.29 -8.61
N SER A 54 6.96 0.96 -8.45
CA SER A 54 5.97 0.31 -7.58
C SER A 54 6.27 0.56 -6.10
N GLY A 55 7.54 0.48 -5.67
CA GLY A 55 7.94 0.79 -4.29
C GLY A 55 7.65 2.24 -3.87
N ARG A 56 7.89 3.21 -4.77
CA ARG A 56 7.53 4.62 -4.51
C ARG A 56 6.05 4.86 -4.24
N ASN A 57 5.17 4.06 -4.83
CA ASN A 57 3.74 4.16 -4.56
C ASN A 57 3.37 3.50 -3.24
N MET A 58 4.02 2.39 -2.88
CA MET A 58 3.78 1.67 -1.62
C MET A 58 4.14 2.54 -0.40
N PHE A 59 5.26 3.27 -0.46
CA PHE A 59 5.63 4.27 0.55
C PHE A 59 4.57 5.37 0.71
N LYS A 60 4.07 5.90 -0.42
CA LYS A 60 3.03 6.94 -0.41
C LYS A 60 1.75 6.45 0.26
N TRP A 61 1.33 5.21 -0.02
CA TRP A 61 0.15 4.62 0.62
C TRP A 61 0.37 4.37 2.11
N GLY A 62 1.55 3.88 2.51
CA GLY A 62 1.90 3.70 3.93
C GLY A 62 1.83 5.01 4.72
N VAL A 63 2.40 6.09 4.17
CA VAL A 63 2.35 7.43 4.80
C VAL A 63 0.92 7.98 4.86
N LEU A 64 0.12 7.76 3.81
CA LEU A 64 -1.28 8.22 3.76
C LEU A 64 -2.11 7.49 4.84
N ILE A 65 -1.98 6.18 4.94
CA ILE A 65 -2.67 5.34 5.93
C ILE A 65 -2.22 5.70 7.35
N LEU A 66 -0.92 5.94 7.56
CA LEU A 66 -0.36 6.37 8.83
C LEU A 66 -0.92 7.74 9.25
N SER A 67 -0.93 8.72 8.34
CA SER A 67 -1.43 10.06 8.62
C SER A 67 -2.91 10.06 8.96
N VAL A 68 -3.71 9.24 8.27
CA VAL A 68 -5.14 9.06 8.60
C VAL A 68 -5.32 8.41 9.96
N GLY A 69 -4.54 7.36 10.28
CA GLY A 69 -4.61 6.69 11.58
C GLY A 69 -4.22 7.59 12.75
N ILE A 70 -3.15 8.36 12.61
CA ILE A 70 -2.73 9.35 13.61
C ILE A 70 -3.79 10.47 13.74
N GLY A 71 -4.34 10.93 12.62
CA GLY A 71 -5.41 11.92 12.62
C GLY A 71 -6.65 11.43 13.39
N LEU A 72 -7.14 10.23 13.08
CA LEU A 72 -8.26 9.63 13.82
C LEU A 72 -7.93 9.44 15.29
N PHE A 73 -6.75 8.93 15.61
CA PHE A 73 -6.32 8.72 17.00
C PHE A 73 -6.29 10.05 17.77
N CYS A 74 -5.69 11.10 17.22
CA CYS A 74 -5.62 12.42 17.85
C CYS A 74 -6.95 13.15 17.90
N THR A 75 -7.88 12.92 16.97
CA THR A 75 -9.18 13.59 16.97
C THR A 75 -10.18 12.88 17.87
N LEU A 76 -10.29 11.54 17.80
CA LEU A 76 -11.32 10.78 18.50
C LEU A 76 -11.00 10.56 19.98
N THR A 77 -9.73 10.36 20.35
CA THR A 77 -9.33 10.14 21.75
C THR A 77 -9.70 11.30 22.69
N PRO A 78 -9.39 12.57 22.37
CA PRO A 78 -9.80 13.69 23.22
C PRO A 78 -11.31 13.99 23.11
N LEU A 79 -11.92 13.79 21.93
CA LEU A 79 -13.36 13.98 21.75
C LEU A 79 -14.17 12.99 22.62
N ALA A 80 -13.68 11.76 22.73
CA ALA A 80 -14.25 10.75 23.61
C ALA A 80 -14.00 11.06 25.09
N ALA A 81 -12.83 11.62 25.44
CA ALA A 81 -12.57 12.05 26.81
C ALA A 81 -13.50 13.19 27.27
N MET A 82 -13.93 14.06 26.34
CA MET A 82 -14.88 15.14 26.62
C MET A 82 -16.33 14.69 26.81
N THR A 83 -16.71 13.55 26.22
CA THR A 83 -18.08 13.00 26.32
C THR A 83 -18.30 12.16 27.57
N GLY A 84 -17.22 11.81 28.30
CA GLY A 84 -17.31 11.09 29.57
C GLY A 84 -17.69 9.61 29.45
N GLU A 85 -17.86 9.10 28.23
CA GLU A 85 -18.21 7.71 27.98
C GLU A 85 -16.97 6.87 27.65
N PRO A 86 -16.63 5.85 28.47
CA PRO A 86 -15.45 5.03 28.24
C PRO A 86 -15.53 4.19 26.96
N GLU A 87 -16.75 3.87 26.49
CA GLU A 87 -16.98 3.12 25.26
C GLU A 87 -16.60 3.92 24.01
N ALA A 88 -16.91 5.21 23.98
CA ALA A 88 -16.51 6.11 22.90
C ALA A 88 -14.97 6.24 22.83
N ALA A 89 -14.28 6.21 23.97
CA ALA A 89 -12.82 6.30 24.03
C ALA A 89 -12.16 5.03 23.50
N ALA A 90 -12.71 3.85 23.83
CA ALA A 90 -12.23 2.59 23.29
C ALA A 90 -12.34 2.55 21.76
N ILE A 91 -13.46 3.04 21.19
CA ILE A 91 -13.65 3.12 19.73
C ILE A 91 -12.61 4.04 19.09
N GLY A 92 -12.34 5.22 19.67
CA GLY A 92 -11.33 6.14 19.14
C GLY A 92 -9.92 5.56 19.12
N ILE A 93 -9.55 4.84 20.18
CA ILE A 93 -8.25 4.19 20.29
C ILE A 93 -8.12 3.06 19.27
N ILE A 94 -9.11 2.16 19.17
CA ILE A 94 -9.06 1.02 18.24
C ILE A 94 -9.07 1.50 16.78
N LEU A 95 -9.96 2.44 16.47
CA LEU A 95 -10.16 2.94 15.11
C LEU A 95 -8.97 3.79 14.62
N GLY A 96 -8.24 4.44 15.52
CA GLY A 96 -7.00 5.15 15.18
C GLY A 96 -5.76 4.25 15.15
N ALA A 97 -5.63 3.33 16.12
CA ALA A 97 -4.44 2.48 16.27
C ALA A 97 -4.29 1.43 15.16
N LEU A 98 -5.40 0.88 14.65
CA LEU A 98 -5.38 -0.09 13.54
C LEU A 98 -4.76 0.51 12.26
N PRO A 99 -5.28 1.61 11.70
CA PRO A 99 -4.67 2.23 10.52
C PRO A 99 -3.27 2.77 10.81
N ALA A 100 -2.99 3.30 12.00
CA ALA A 100 -1.64 3.75 12.34
C ALA A 100 -0.61 2.61 12.30
N SER A 101 -0.93 1.46 12.90
CA SER A 101 -0.05 0.28 12.88
C SER A 101 0.14 -0.29 11.47
N PHE A 102 -0.92 -0.29 10.65
CA PHE A 102 -0.86 -0.71 9.25
C PHE A 102 0.01 0.23 8.40
N GLY A 103 -0.08 1.54 8.64
CA GLY A 103 0.74 2.55 7.96
C GLY A 103 2.22 2.42 8.29
N VAL A 104 2.57 2.19 9.57
CA VAL A 104 3.95 1.90 9.98
C VAL A 104 4.45 0.60 9.33
N GLY A 105 3.66 -0.47 9.35
CA GLY A 105 4.03 -1.75 8.73
C GLY A 105 4.36 -1.63 7.24
N LEU A 106 3.56 -0.87 6.47
CA LEU A 106 3.81 -0.60 5.05
C LEU A 106 5.11 0.17 4.81
N ILE A 107 5.45 1.12 5.68
CA ILE A 107 6.70 1.88 5.60
C ILE A 107 7.91 0.96 5.86
N LEU A 108 7.81 0.05 6.83
CA LEU A 108 8.89 -0.90 7.12
C LEU A 108 9.12 -1.88 5.96
N VAL A 109 8.04 -2.43 5.38
CA VAL A 109 8.14 -3.33 4.23
C VAL A 109 8.80 -2.62 3.04
N ASP A 110 8.43 -1.36 2.74
CA ASP A 110 9.07 -0.60 1.65
C ASP A 110 10.56 -0.38 1.91
N ARG A 111 10.95 -0.08 3.15
CA ARG A 111 12.37 0.10 3.49
C ARG A 111 13.15 -1.20 3.34
N TYR A 112 12.55 -2.33 3.71
CA TYR A 112 13.19 -3.64 3.61
C TYR A 112 13.35 -4.08 2.15
N THR A 113 12.29 -3.96 1.34
CA THR A 113 12.33 -4.28 -0.09
C THR A 113 13.35 -3.43 -0.86
N ARG A 114 13.53 -2.14 -0.50
CA ARG A 114 14.58 -1.30 -1.11
C ARG A 114 15.99 -1.70 -0.74
N LYS A 115 16.19 -2.34 0.42
CA LYS A 115 17.50 -2.82 0.85
C LYS A 115 17.93 -4.02 0.01
N GLU A 116 17.02 -4.96 -0.25
CA GLU A 116 17.25 -6.11 -1.12
C GLU A 116 17.58 -5.67 -2.56
N GLU A 117 16.82 -4.71 -3.10
CA GLU A 117 17.04 -4.21 -4.48
C GLU A 117 18.39 -3.46 -4.64
N GLY A 118 18.97 -2.95 -3.55
CA GLY A 118 20.31 -2.35 -3.53
C GLY A 118 21.44 -3.38 -3.43
N ASP A 119 21.24 -4.41 -2.59
CA ASP A 119 22.22 -5.49 -2.39
C ASP A 119 22.40 -6.34 -3.66
N ASP A 120 21.29 -6.63 -4.36
CA ASP A 120 21.32 -7.37 -5.63
C ASP A 120 22.00 -6.57 -6.76
N ALA A 121 21.88 -5.24 -6.74
CA ALA A 121 22.50 -4.36 -7.72
C ALA A 121 24.02 -4.25 -7.51
N ASP A 122 24.47 -4.12 -6.26
CA ASP A 122 25.90 -4.08 -5.93
C ASP A 122 26.57 -5.44 -6.21
N MET A 123 25.85 -6.55 -6.00
CA MET A 123 26.34 -7.89 -6.31
C MET A 123 26.48 -8.14 -7.83
N GLN A 124 25.56 -7.63 -8.66
CA GLN A 124 25.69 -7.71 -10.12
C GLN A 124 26.85 -6.87 -10.67
N ILE A 125 27.08 -5.66 -10.12
CA ILE A 125 28.21 -4.82 -10.54
C ILE A 125 29.55 -5.51 -10.22
N THR A 126 29.64 -6.19 -9.07
CA THR A 126 30.85 -6.91 -8.66
C THR A 126 31.16 -8.13 -9.54
N LEU A 127 30.13 -8.81 -10.07
CA LEU A 127 30.31 -9.99 -10.93
C LEU A 127 30.63 -9.63 -12.39
N GLU A 128 30.24 -8.45 -12.86
CA GLU A 128 30.50 -8.00 -14.23
C GLU A 128 31.86 -7.29 -14.38
N ASP A 129 32.40 -6.70 -13.30
CA ASP A 129 33.71 -6.03 -13.27
C ASP A 129 34.88 -6.96 -12.86
N ASP A 130 34.64 -8.25 -12.61
CA ASP A 130 35.73 -9.19 -12.32
C ASP A 130 36.47 -9.51 -13.64
N PRO A 131 37.73 -9.09 -13.83
CA PRO A 131 38.45 -9.34 -15.07
C PRO A 131 38.58 -10.85 -15.28
N ILE A 132 38.17 -11.33 -16.46
CA ILE A 132 38.37 -12.72 -16.88
C ILE A 132 39.81 -13.12 -16.53
N PRO A 133 40.03 -14.14 -15.68
CA PRO A 133 41.36 -14.48 -15.23
C PRO A 133 42.24 -14.82 -16.45
N PRO A 134 43.43 -14.19 -16.59
CA PRO A 134 44.20 -14.18 -17.83
C PRO A 134 44.78 -15.54 -18.29
N HIS A 135 44.38 -16.65 -17.67
CA HIS A 135 44.88 -17.99 -18.01
C HIS A 135 44.07 -18.71 -19.11
N LYS A 136 43.02 -18.09 -19.67
CA LYS A 136 42.23 -18.68 -20.78
C LYS A 136 42.34 -17.93 -22.12
N VAL A 137 43.39 -17.14 -22.31
CA VAL A 137 43.68 -16.44 -23.58
C VAL A 137 44.92 -17.04 -24.26
N GLN A 138 45.04 -18.37 -24.24
CA GLN A 138 46.00 -19.10 -25.06
C GLN A 138 45.21 -20.04 -25.97
N ASP A 139 44.92 -19.54 -27.16
CA ASP A 139 45.00 -20.31 -28.40
C ASP A 139 46.02 -19.60 -29.31
#